data_AF-A0A9P7BYE4-F1
#
_entry.id   AF-A0A9P7BYE4-F1
#
_cell.length_a   1.000
_cell.length_b   1.000
_cell.length_c   1.000
_cell.angle_alpha   90.00
_cell.angle_beta   90.00
_cell.angle_gamma   90.00
#
_symmetry.space_group_name_H-M   'P 1'
#
loop_
_entity.id
_entity.type
_entity.pdbx_description
1 polymer ?
#
loop_
_entity_poly.entity_id
_entity_poly.type
_entity_poly.pdbx_seq_one_letter_code
_entity_poly.pdbx_strand_id
1 'polypeptide(L)' 'MDTAELASVTGAAGFGLRLSDALRRPIDLNKPSRPWFVKPGDSVLTYYVTPERTSAPLRPGAFHAYINLYLTYD' A
#
# COMPACT_ATOMS: atom_id res chain seq x y z
N MET A 1 -8.91 -7.32 -14.70
CA MET A 1 -8.53 -5.92 -14.45
C MET A 1 -7.45 -5.97 -13.39
N ASP A 2 -6.20 -5.70 -13.78
CA ASP A 2 -5.11 -5.66 -12.82
C ASP A 2 -5.33 -4.47 -11.89
N THR A 3 -5.50 -4.78 -10.62
CA THR A 3 -5.61 -3.84 -9.50
C THR A 3 -4.30 -3.07 -9.38
N ALA A 4 -4.14 -2.00 -10.17
CA ALA A 4 -3.00 -1.07 -10.12
C ALA A 4 -2.76 -0.44 -8.73
N GLU A 5 -3.70 -0.67 -7.83
CA GLU A 5 -3.75 -0.16 -6.47
C GLU A 5 -3.19 -1.15 -5.42
N LEU A 6 -2.81 -2.37 -5.82
CA LEU A 6 -2.25 -3.38 -4.93
C LEU A 6 -0.76 -3.62 -5.20
N ALA A 7 0.04 -3.64 -4.14
CA ALA A 7 1.44 -4.04 -4.23
C ALA A 7 1.50 -5.56 -4.44
N SER A 8 2.37 -5.98 -5.35
CA SER A 8 2.58 -7.39 -5.65
C SER A 8 3.27 -8.11 -4.47
N VAL A 9 3.00 -9.40 -4.37
CA VAL A 9 3.63 -10.30 -3.41
C VAL A 9 4.40 -11.39 -4.15
N THR A 10 5.52 -11.82 -3.57
CA THR A 10 6.34 -12.91 -4.09
C THR A 10 6.29 -14.09 -3.12
N GLY A 11 6.09 -15.31 -3.64
CA GLY A 11 5.99 -16.54 -2.85
C GLY A 11 4.58 -17.12 -2.85
N ALA A 12 3.71 -16.63 -1.97
CA ALA A 12 2.27 -16.92 -2.01
C ALA A 12 1.56 -16.18 -3.17
N ALA A 13 0.35 -16.60 -3.55
CA ALA A 13 -0.38 -16.01 -4.68
C ALA A 13 -1.89 -15.90 -4.43
N GLY A 14 -2.58 -15.12 -5.29
CA GLY A 14 -4.03 -14.89 -5.22
C GLY A 14 -4.46 -13.72 -4.34
N PHE A 15 -3.50 -12.88 -3.93
CA PHE A 15 -3.74 -11.63 -3.22
C PHE A 15 -2.65 -10.61 -3.56
N GLY A 16 -2.91 -9.35 -3.25
CA GLY A 16 -1.91 -8.27 -3.21
C GLY A 16 -2.04 -7.48 -1.91
N LEU A 17 -1.21 -6.46 -1.72
CA LEU A 17 -1.23 -5.63 -0.52
C LEU A 17 -1.75 -4.22 -0.82
N ARG A 18 -2.83 -3.83 -0.14
CA ARG A 18 -3.40 -2.48 -0.18
C ARG A 18 -2.66 -1.59 0.80
N LEU A 19 -2.16 -0.46 0.33
CA LEU A 19 -1.70 0.63 1.20
C LEU A 19 -2.83 1.63 1.43
N SER A 20 -2.97 2.11 2.66
CA SER A 20 -3.94 3.15 3.01
C SER A 20 -3.39 4.12 4.04
N ASP A 21 -3.93 5.34 4.05
CA ASP A 21 -3.53 6.41 4.97
C ASP A 21 -4.12 6.22 6.39
N ALA A 22 -3.83 7.17 7.29
CA ALA A 22 -4.32 7.15 8.68
C ALA A 22 -5.85 7.10 8.80
N LEU A 23 -6.59 7.53 7.77
CA LEU A 23 -8.05 7.46 7.69
C LEU A 23 -8.55 6.20 6.97
N ARG A 24 -7.67 5.21 6.72
CA ARG A 24 -7.94 3.99 5.97
C ARG A 24 -8.37 4.25 4.52
N ARG A 25 -8.03 5.40 3.94
CA ARG A 25 -8.30 5.68 2.51
C ARG A 25 -7.22 5.01 1.65
N PRO A 26 -7.59 4.29 0.57
CA PRO A 26 -6.61 3.70 -0.34
C PRO A 26 -5.62 4.73 -0.89
N ILE A 27 -4.37 4.33 -1.00
CA ILE A 27 -3.32 5.08 -1.68
C ILE A 27 -3.00 4.37 -2.99
N ASP A 28 -3.16 5.08 -4.11
CA ASP A 28 -2.72 4.60 -5.41
C ASP A 28 -1.19 4.48 -5.42
N LEU A 29 -0.70 3.27 -5.72
CA LEU A 29 0.73 3.03 -5.83
C LEU A 29 1.29 3.67 -7.10
N ASN A 30 2.57 4.06 -7.04
CA ASN A 30 3.30 4.67 -8.15
C ASN A 30 2.69 5.98 -8.69
N LYS A 31 1.80 6.62 -7.91
CA LYS A 31 1.27 7.95 -8.20
C LYS A 31 1.58 8.88 -7.04
N PRO A 32 1.72 10.20 -7.28
CA PRO A 32 1.79 11.17 -6.21
C PRO A 32 0.57 11.05 -5.30
N SER A 33 0.81 10.87 -4.00
CA SER A 33 -0.26 10.93 -3.02
C SER A 33 -0.76 12.37 -2.88
N ARG A 34 -1.98 12.55 -2.36
CA ARG A 34 -2.46 13.88 -1.99
C ARG A 34 -1.47 14.53 -1.01
N PRO A 35 -1.22 15.85 -1.10
CA PRO A 35 -0.38 16.54 -0.14
C PRO A 35 -0.87 16.30 1.28
N TRP A 36 0.04 15.99 2.18
CA TRP A 36 -0.27 15.94 3.60
C TRP A 36 0.16 17.23 4.26
N PHE A 37 -0.84 17.93 4.79
CA PHE A 37 -0.61 19.06 5.66
C PHE A 37 -0.28 18.52 7.04
N VAL A 38 1.02 18.42 7.32
CA VAL A 38 1.51 18.08 8.65
C VAL A 38 1.48 19.36 9.48
N LYS A 39 0.75 19.36 10.61
CA LYS A 39 0.80 20.51 11.52
C LYS A 39 2.19 20.56 12.16
N PRO A 40 2.76 21.75 12.41
CA PRO A 40 4.01 21.85 13.16
C PRO A 40 3.89 21.10 14.50
N GLY A 41 4.77 20.11 14.73
CA GLY A 41 4.72 19.21 15.89
C GLY A 41 4.18 17.81 15.61
N ASP A 42 3.43 17.61 14.53
CA ASP A 42 3.08 16.29 14.03
C ASP A 42 4.25 15.76 13.18
N SER A 43 4.86 14.65 13.58
CA SER A 43 6.00 14.03 12.88
C SER A 43 5.78 12.55 12.55
N VAL A 44 4.55 12.07 12.73
CA VAL A 44 4.17 10.67 12.55
C VAL A 44 3.23 10.54 11.36
N LEU A 45 3.65 9.77 10.36
CA LEU A 45 2.80 9.34 9.25
C LEU A 45 2.37 7.89 9.50
N THR A 46 1.07 7.67 9.69
CA THR A 46 0.50 6.34 9.91
C THR A 46 -0.05 5.77 8.62
N TYR A 47 0.33 4.54 8.32
CA TYR A 47 -0.13 3.77 7.17
C TYR A 47 -0.62 2.40 7.59
N TYR A 48 -1.52 1.83 6.82
CA TYR A 48 -1.96 0.45 6.99
C TYR A 48 -1.75 -0.36 5.72
N VAL A 49 -1.27 -1.59 5.92
CA VAL A 49 -1.09 -2.60 4.87
C VAL A 49 -2.11 -3.71 5.08
N THR A 50 -2.98 -3.95 4.09
CA THR A 50 -4.03 -4.96 4.17
C THR A 50 -3.92 -5.95 3.01
N PRO A 51 -3.84 -7.27 3.24
CA PRO A 51 -3.93 -8.26 2.16
C PRO A 51 -5.33 -8.26 1.54
N GLU A 52 -5.41 -8.16 0.21
CA GLU A 52 -6.66 -8.19 -0.55
C GLU A 52 -6.64 -9.27 -1.63
N ARG A 53 -7.71 -10.07 -1.67
CA ARG A 53 -7.88 -11.14 -2.67
C ARG A 53 -7.97 -10.54 -4.07
N THR A 54 -7.28 -11.17 -5.01
CA THR A 54 -7.46 -10.90 -6.44
C THR A 54 -8.35 -11.97 -7.07
N SER A 55 -8.62 -11.87 -8.36
CA SER A 55 -9.30 -12.92 -9.12
C SER A 55 -8.44 -14.17 -9.35
N ALA A 56 -7.14 -14.12 -9.04
CA ALA A 56 -6.25 -15.27 -9.19
C ALA A 56 -6.51 -16.30 -8.06
N PRO A 57 -6.34 -17.60 -8.32
CA PRO A 57 -6.48 -18.63 -7.29
C PRO A 57 -5.53 -18.40 -6.11
N LEU A 58 -6.06 -18.52 -4.89
CA LEU A 58 -5.26 -18.42 -3.66
C LEU A 58 -4.32 -19.62 -3.55
N ARG A 59 -3.02 -19.36 -3.41
CA ARG A 59 -2.01 -20.39 -3.15
C ARG A 59 -1.26 -20.05 -1.85
N PRO A 60 -1.31 -20.92 -0.84
CA PRO A 60 -0.65 -20.67 0.44
C PRO A 60 0.87 -20.77 0.30
N GLY A 61 1.58 -20.08 1.20
CA GLY A 61 3.04 -20.09 1.27
C GLY A 61 3.57 -18.91 2.07
N ALA A 62 4.86 -18.94 2.39
CA ALA A 62 5.55 -17.73 2.85
C ALA A 62 5.54 -16.68 1.71
N PHE A 63 5.43 -15.41 2.08
CA PHE A 63 5.50 -14.33 1.11
C PHE A 63 6.31 -13.16 1.64
N HIS A 64 6.78 -12.33 0.71
CA HIS A 64 7.32 -11.01 1.01
C HIS A 64 6.85 -10.01 -0.04
N ALA A 65 6.96 -8.74 0.29
CA ALA A 65 6.70 -7.62 -0.60
C ALA A 65 7.57 -6.42 -0.18
N TYR A 66 7.84 -5.54 -1.13
CA TYR A 66 8.55 -4.29 -0.88
C TYR A 66 7.63 -3.12 -1.21
N ILE A 67 7.46 -2.22 -0.25
CA ILE A 67 6.74 -0.95 -0.43
C ILE A 67 7.73 0.17 -0.11
N ASN A 68 8.08 0.95 -1.13
CA ASN A 68 8.98 2.10 -0.97
C ASN A 68 8.14 3.37 -0.80
N LEU A 69 8.40 4.11 0.27
CA LEU A 69 7.77 5.41 0.54
C LEU A 69 8.74 6.51 0.15
N TYR A 70 8.31 7.42 -0.73
CA TYR A 70 9.06 8.60 -1.11
C TYR A 70 8.34 9.84 -0.58
N LEU A 71 9.05 10.66 0.20
CA LEU A 71 8.51 11.86 0.81
C LEU A 71 9.29 13.08 0.30
N THR A 72 8.57 14.05 -0.25
CA THR A 72 9.09 15.36 -0.64
C THR A 72 8.49 16.42 0.26
N TYR A 73 9.30 17.42 0.60
CA TYR A 73 8.87 18.64 1.27
C TYR A 73 8.93 19.77 0.26
N ASP A 74 7.88 20.60 0.22
CA ASP A 74 7.85 21.86 -0.53
C ASP A 74 8.29 23.02 0.38
#